data_AF-A0A1Q6IF71-F1
#
_entry.id   AF-A0A1Q6IF71-F1
#
_cell.length_a   1.000
_cell.length_b   1.000
_cell.length_c   1.000
_cell.angle_alpha   90.00
_cell.angle_beta   90.00
_cell.angle_gamma   90.00
#
_symmetry.space_group_name_H-M   'P 1'
#
loop_
_entity.id
_entity.type
_entity.pdbx_description
1 polymer ?
#
loop_
_entity_poly.entity_id
_entity_poly.type
_entity_poly.pdbx_seq_one_letter_code
_entity_poly.pdbx_strand_id
1 'polypeptide(L)'
;MFPKTTLSITDKPSVLLILEIATPQRIHFNIKASSFRIDWGDEVIDTNDSHNYIRAGKYSVKIFSDKLLQLKCTECNCIEAYVHGCRHLQRLECDHNPMDILSVSECNNLMILGCACCRIASLELKNLSSLRWLNCSSNILTKLHLSGLYNLIILDAGNNMLEEMDIEGCDSIVSVNIENNEFSASQLTEIFDRLVANPPESNAYIFFAGNPGDSCCNTSVLEVKNWKVGQISEAVAIFEKDQEKDQSLHSDLFLESLGKESIVRLVVSIKEATKVSIYSSADSVLYVWTPSDTSTSKSSSRTFVPSGEKTVKEIFIFAENLKNLVIEDVPCIDIDIQSPTLEALKLNQTQLKRLDLSGTPALQLLYCFATPLKSLDLSVCKTLNMATCSNGQLKTLKVAGLDNMQYLDCSGNKLGNLDLTGCSHLRTINISRNNFSKLDISDCIELHFLHCDYNCFSDFESLFRQLPMRDDDIRVFNEKNNEIYLGSISFLGNPATKNADRDILTERFWHESELTDGI
;
A
#
# COMPACT_ATOMS: atom_id res chain seq x y z
N MET A 1 20.12 5.80 47.08
CA MET A 1 19.79 4.36 47.08
C MET A 1 18.29 4.25 46.88
N PHE A 2 17.85 4.17 45.62
CA PHE A 2 16.49 3.79 45.26
C PHE A 2 16.54 2.35 44.77
N PRO A 3 15.50 1.54 45.03
CA PRO A 3 15.58 0.11 44.78
C PRO A 3 15.75 -0.11 43.28
N LYS A 4 16.65 -1.03 42.92
CA LYS A 4 16.57 -1.74 41.64
C LYS A 4 15.17 -2.35 41.58
N THR A 5 14.21 -1.68 40.96
CA THR A 5 12.94 -2.28 40.60
C THR A 5 13.24 -3.27 39.50
N THR A 6 13.46 -4.52 39.88
CA THR A 6 13.13 -5.65 39.02
C THR A 6 11.70 -5.44 38.56
N LEU A 7 11.52 -5.04 37.29
CA LEU A 7 10.23 -4.97 36.64
C LEU A 7 9.54 -6.33 36.81
N SER A 8 8.50 -6.41 37.64
CA SER A 8 7.47 -7.42 37.39
C SER A 8 6.66 -6.88 36.21
N ILE A 9 7.07 -7.25 35.00
CA ILE A 9 6.23 -7.16 33.81
C ILE A 9 4.99 -7.98 34.16
N THR A 10 3.89 -7.30 34.52
CA THR A 10 2.60 -7.96 34.64
C THR A 10 2.25 -8.54 33.27
N ASP A 11 1.69 -9.76 33.21
CA ASP A 11 1.30 -10.55 32.02
C ASP A 11 0.34 -9.86 31.01
N LYS A 12 0.20 -8.53 31.05
CA LYS A 12 -0.70 -7.75 30.19
C LYS A 12 0.09 -6.91 29.18
N PRO A 13 -0.36 -6.84 27.91
CA PRO A 13 0.23 -5.96 26.91
C PRO A 13 0.32 -4.52 27.43
N SER A 14 1.51 -3.93 27.34
CA SER A 14 1.74 -2.56 27.81
C SER A 14 2.93 -1.91 27.13
N VAL A 15 2.91 -0.57 27.14
CA VAL A 15 4.07 0.26 26.81
C VAL A 15 4.48 1.03 28.04
N LEU A 16 5.75 0.96 28.41
CA LEU A 16 6.37 1.81 29.42
C LEU A 16 7.32 2.77 28.74
N LEU A 17 7.08 4.07 28.91
CA LEU A 17 7.94 5.15 28.47
C LEU A 17 8.53 5.84 29.71
N ILE A 18 9.85 6.05 29.73
CA ILE A 18 10.50 6.87 30.75
C ILE A 18 10.77 8.23 30.12
N LEU A 19 10.10 9.27 30.61
CA LEU A 19 10.26 10.63 30.11
C LEU A 19 11.15 11.44 31.05
N GLU A 20 12.03 12.26 30.49
CA GLU A 20 12.84 13.23 31.23
C GLU A 20 12.43 14.66 30.86
N ILE A 21 11.59 15.26 31.70
CA ILE A 21 11.03 16.59 31.45
C ILE A 21 11.92 17.63 32.14
N ALA A 22 12.61 18.46 31.36
CA ALA A 22 13.49 19.50 31.89
C ALA A 22 12.74 20.79 32.30
N THR A 23 11.68 21.13 31.58
CA THR A 23 10.85 22.32 31.80
C THR A 23 9.37 21.97 31.64
N PRO A 24 8.45 22.71 32.27
CA PRO A 24 7.02 22.48 32.09
C PRO A 24 6.63 22.47 30.62
N GLN A 25 5.98 21.39 30.19
CA GLN A 25 5.63 21.19 28.79
C GLN A 25 4.44 20.24 28.66
N ARG A 26 3.78 20.32 27.51
CA ARG A 26 2.75 19.37 27.12
C ARG A 26 3.39 18.23 26.35
N ILE A 27 3.15 17.00 26.80
CA ILE A 27 3.44 15.79 26.05
C ILE A 27 2.17 15.36 25.33
N HIS A 28 2.31 14.90 24.10
CA HIS A 28 1.22 14.31 23.35
C HIS A 28 1.71 13.06 22.66
N PHE A 29 0.99 11.96 22.88
CA PHE A 29 1.14 10.73 22.14
C PHE A 29 0.03 10.65 21.10
N ASN A 30 0.34 10.18 19.90
CA ASN A 30 -0.69 9.84 18.92
C ASN A 30 -0.99 8.36 19.01
N ILE A 31 -1.95 8.01 19.87
CA ILE A 31 -2.35 6.63 20.14
C ILE A 31 -3.52 6.23 19.25
N LYS A 32 -3.48 5.00 18.71
CA LYS A 32 -4.63 4.35 18.10
C LYS A 32 -4.86 3.00 18.77
N ALA A 33 -6.01 2.88 19.41
CA ALA A 33 -6.48 1.65 20.04
C ALA A 33 -8.01 1.70 20.18
N SER A 34 -8.69 0.56 20.23
CA SER A 34 -10.12 0.52 20.55
C SER A 34 -10.43 1.03 21.96
N SER A 35 -9.46 0.87 22.86
CA SER A 35 -9.48 1.35 24.24
C SER A 35 -8.07 1.41 24.76
N PHE A 36 -7.74 2.48 25.50
CA PHE A 36 -6.48 2.59 26.21
C PHE A 36 -6.66 3.41 27.48
N ARG A 37 -5.72 3.27 28.40
CA ARG A 37 -5.57 4.11 29.59
C ARG A 37 -4.10 4.41 29.79
N ILE A 38 -3.78 5.63 30.19
CA ILE A 38 -2.41 6.06 30.44
C ILE A 38 -2.29 6.41 31.92
N ASP A 39 -1.29 5.84 32.57
CA ASP A 39 -0.75 6.34 33.83
C ASP A 39 0.43 7.24 33.50
N TRP A 40 0.29 8.54 33.74
CA TRP A 40 1.27 9.56 33.37
C TRP A 40 2.45 9.64 34.34
N GLY A 41 2.48 8.81 35.39
CA GLY A 41 3.59 8.76 36.33
C GLY A 41 3.64 9.92 37.32
N ASP A 42 2.59 10.74 37.39
CA ASP A 42 2.44 11.87 38.31
C ASP A 42 1.10 11.85 39.07
N GLU A 43 0.61 10.64 39.37
CA GLU A 43 -0.68 10.35 40.02
C GLU A 43 -1.91 10.60 39.13
N VAL A 44 -1.71 11.07 37.89
CA VAL A 44 -2.79 11.19 36.89
C VAL A 44 -2.89 9.92 36.06
N ILE A 45 -4.09 9.34 36.06
CA ILE A 45 -4.46 8.20 35.22
C ILE A 45 -5.74 8.55 34.48
N ASP A 46 -5.69 8.58 33.16
CA ASP A 46 -6.83 8.90 32.32
C ASP A 46 -6.79 8.19 30.96
N THR A 47 -7.70 8.56 30.07
CA THR A 47 -7.78 8.06 28.69
C THR A 47 -7.44 9.15 27.68
N ASN A 48 -6.77 10.22 28.12
CA ASN A 48 -6.27 11.26 27.22
C ASN A 48 -4.93 10.80 26.67
N ASP A 49 -4.61 11.21 25.46
CA ASP A 49 -3.31 10.97 24.82
C ASP A 49 -2.41 12.20 24.90
N SER A 50 -2.73 13.16 25.77
CA SER A 50 -1.90 14.32 26.05
C SER A 50 -1.93 14.70 27.53
N HIS A 51 -0.82 15.22 28.02
CA HIS A 51 -0.67 15.58 29.43
C HIS A 51 0.27 16.77 29.62
N ASN A 52 -0.01 17.59 30.62
CA ASN A 52 0.79 18.77 30.94
C ASN A 52 1.63 18.50 32.18
N TYR A 53 2.94 18.29 32.00
CA TYR A 53 3.86 18.24 33.13
C TYR A 53 4.19 19.66 33.60
N ILE A 54 3.83 19.98 34.83
CA ILE A 54 4.05 21.30 35.43
C ILE A 54 5.37 21.41 36.22
N ARG A 55 6.09 20.30 36.37
CA ARG A 55 7.36 20.23 37.09
C ARG A 55 8.38 19.44 36.29
N ALA A 56 9.64 19.86 36.38
CA ALA A 56 10.74 19.07 35.87
C ALA A 56 10.86 17.75 36.66
N GLY A 57 11.24 16.67 35.99
CA GLY A 57 11.36 15.37 36.62
C GLY A 57 11.45 14.21 35.63
N LYS A 58 11.70 13.02 36.18
CA LYS A 58 11.60 11.77 35.45
C LYS A 58 10.25 11.12 35.74
N TYR A 59 9.52 10.76 34.69
CA TYR A 59 8.18 10.20 34.80
C TYR A 59 8.13 8.82 34.15
N SER A 60 7.50 7.86 34.83
CA SER A 60 7.27 6.52 34.30
C SER A 60 5.85 6.45 33.75
N VAL A 61 5.72 6.61 32.43
CA VAL A 61 4.44 6.65 31.74
C VAL A 61 4.06 5.25 31.25
N LYS A 62 2.93 4.73 31.69
CA LYS A 62 2.45 3.39 31.32
C LYS A 62 1.17 3.48 30.51
N ILE A 63 1.22 2.97 29.29
CA ILE A 63 0.07 2.85 28.40
C ILE A 63 -0.44 1.42 28.47
N PHE A 64 -1.70 1.29 28.91
CA PHE A 64 -2.41 0.02 29.00
C PHE A 64 -3.39 -0.09 27.85
N SER A 65 -3.21 -1.07 26.97
CA SER A 65 -4.16 -1.40 25.91
C SER A 65 -3.93 -2.82 25.40
N ASP A 66 -5.01 -3.59 25.27
CA ASP A 66 -5.03 -4.93 24.69
C ASP A 66 -5.14 -4.92 23.16
N LYS A 67 -5.51 -3.77 22.57
CA LYS A 67 -5.65 -3.57 21.12
C LYS A 67 -4.95 -2.30 20.65
N LEU A 68 -3.74 -2.06 21.15
CA LEU A 68 -2.90 -0.98 20.67
C LEU A 68 -2.48 -1.28 19.23
N LEU A 69 -2.92 -0.43 18.29
CA LEU A 69 -2.61 -0.54 16.86
C LEU A 69 -1.46 0.40 16.47
N GLN A 70 -1.42 1.59 17.09
CA GLN A 70 -0.38 2.59 16.87
C GLN A 70 0.00 3.31 18.15
N LEU A 71 1.29 3.61 18.28
CA LEU A 71 1.82 4.62 19.19
C LEU A 71 2.82 5.51 18.45
N LYS A 72 2.59 6.82 18.45
CA LYS A 72 3.62 7.81 18.11
C LYS A 72 3.94 8.65 19.33
N CYS A 73 5.22 8.71 19.69
CA CYS A 73 5.75 9.48 20.80
C CYS A 73 7.02 10.24 20.39
N THR A 74 7.04 10.75 19.16
CA THR A 74 8.09 11.60 18.60
C THR A 74 8.27 12.86 19.46
N GLU A 75 9.52 13.29 19.70
CA GLU A 75 9.84 14.52 20.46
C GLU A 75 9.20 14.61 21.87
N CYS A 76 9.02 13.47 22.54
CA CYS A 76 8.38 13.41 23.86
C CYS A 76 9.38 13.45 25.03
N ASN A 77 10.67 13.72 24.77
CA ASN A 77 11.77 13.60 25.73
C ASN A 77 11.85 12.21 26.38
N CYS A 78 11.53 11.17 25.62
CA CYS A 78 11.62 9.79 26.06
C CYS A 78 13.10 9.34 26.11
N ILE A 79 13.54 8.78 27.23
CA ILE A 79 14.90 8.25 27.41
C ILE A 79 14.95 6.71 27.34
N GLU A 80 13.84 6.05 27.66
CA GLU A 80 13.71 4.59 27.56
C GLU A 80 12.28 4.20 27.15
N ALA A 81 12.14 3.26 26.23
CA ALA A 81 10.85 2.71 25.82
C ALA A 81 10.87 1.18 25.85
N TYR A 82 9.90 0.60 26.56
CA TYR A 82 9.67 -0.84 26.62
C TYR A 82 8.27 -1.16 26.12
N VAL A 83 8.19 -1.80 24.97
CA VAL A 83 6.96 -2.31 24.36
C VAL A 83 6.96 -3.82 24.53
N HIS A 84 5.95 -4.33 25.25
CA HIS A 84 5.86 -5.75 25.56
C HIS A 84 4.45 -6.29 25.35
N GLY A 85 4.35 -7.40 24.62
CA GLY A 85 3.10 -8.14 24.44
C GLY A 85 2.05 -7.43 23.57
N CYS A 86 2.39 -6.28 22.97
CA CYS A 86 1.50 -5.52 22.09
C CYS A 86 1.39 -6.18 20.70
N ARG A 87 0.76 -7.36 20.63
CA ARG A 87 0.66 -8.20 19.42
C ARG A 87 -0.18 -7.58 18.30
N HIS A 88 -0.99 -6.57 18.59
CA HIS A 88 -1.77 -5.84 17.60
C HIS A 88 -1.06 -4.59 17.08
N LEU A 89 0.07 -4.21 17.67
CA LEU A 89 0.78 -2.99 17.31
C LEU A 89 1.34 -3.14 15.89
N GLN A 90 0.91 -2.27 14.99
CA GLN A 90 1.35 -2.22 13.61
C GLN A 90 2.33 -1.08 13.34
N ARG A 91 2.25 0.01 14.12
CA ARG A 91 3.10 1.18 13.94
C ARG A 91 3.62 1.74 15.27
N LEU A 92 4.92 1.86 15.37
CA LEU A 92 5.62 2.54 16.46
C LEU A 92 6.53 3.62 15.87
N GLU A 93 6.32 4.87 16.28
CA GLU A 93 7.21 5.99 15.95
C GLU A 93 7.66 6.67 17.23
N CYS A 94 8.96 6.67 17.47
CA CYS A 94 9.57 7.29 18.65
C CYS A 94 10.79 8.14 18.26
N ASP A 95 10.79 8.68 17.04
CA ASP A 95 11.89 9.50 16.51
C ASP A 95 12.17 10.75 17.37
N HIS A 96 13.36 11.32 17.22
CA HIS A 96 13.75 12.60 17.85
C HIS A 96 13.56 12.59 19.38
N ASN A 97 13.97 11.49 20.02
CA ASN A 97 13.97 11.36 21.47
C ASN A 97 15.40 11.12 21.97
N PRO A 98 15.77 11.59 23.17
CA PRO A 98 17.07 11.29 23.77
C PRO A 98 17.13 9.84 24.31
N MET A 99 16.62 8.88 23.53
CA MET A 99 16.38 7.50 23.93
C MET A 99 17.61 6.63 23.78
N ASP A 100 18.04 6.00 24.87
CA ASP A 100 19.16 5.06 24.90
C ASP A 100 18.70 3.61 24.71
N ILE A 101 17.47 3.30 25.18
CA ILE A 101 16.90 1.95 25.19
C ILE A 101 15.55 1.94 24.47
N LEU A 102 15.45 1.09 23.45
CA LEU A 102 14.19 0.71 22.81
C LEU A 102 14.07 -0.81 22.78
N SER A 103 13.06 -1.34 23.48
CA SER A 103 12.73 -2.76 23.48
C SER A 103 11.37 -2.98 22.82
N VAL A 104 11.34 -3.73 21.71
CA VAL A 104 10.12 -4.07 20.96
C VAL A 104 9.93 -5.59 20.94
N SER A 105 9.49 -6.14 22.07
CA SER A 105 9.35 -7.59 22.26
C SER A 105 7.90 -8.07 22.06
N GLU A 106 7.74 -9.21 21.39
CA GLU A 106 6.43 -9.83 21.10
C GLU A 106 5.46 -8.94 20.30
N CYS A 107 6.00 -8.02 19.49
CA CYS A 107 5.26 -7.15 18.57
C CYS A 107 5.20 -7.75 17.16
N ASN A 108 4.74 -8.99 17.03
CA ASN A 108 4.90 -9.77 15.78
C ASN A 108 4.16 -9.19 14.57
N ASN A 109 3.19 -8.29 14.77
CA ASN A 109 2.46 -7.58 13.71
C ASN A 109 2.99 -6.17 13.44
N LEU A 110 4.12 -5.78 14.04
CA LEU A 110 4.73 -4.47 13.80
C LEU A 110 5.19 -4.39 12.35
N MET A 111 4.62 -3.45 11.60
CA MET A 111 4.91 -3.22 10.18
C MET A 111 5.84 -2.03 9.99
N ILE A 112 5.76 -1.04 10.88
CA ILE A 112 6.52 0.21 10.80
C ILE A 112 7.16 0.50 12.14
N LEU A 113 8.47 0.68 12.12
CA LEU A 113 9.27 1.10 13.27
C LEU A 113 10.12 2.32 12.89
N GLY A 114 9.76 3.48 13.44
CA GLY A 114 10.54 4.71 13.39
C GLY A 114 11.19 4.97 14.74
N CYS A 115 12.51 5.03 14.78
CA CYS A 115 13.32 5.34 15.96
C CYS A 115 14.57 6.17 15.59
N ALA A 116 14.44 7.02 14.58
CA ALA A 116 15.50 7.87 14.08
C ALA A 116 15.85 8.99 15.07
N CYS A 117 17.05 9.56 14.93
CA CYS A 117 17.50 10.69 15.74
C CYS A 117 17.38 10.42 17.24
N CYS A 118 17.76 9.21 17.65
CA CYS A 118 17.83 8.78 19.04
C CYS A 118 19.29 8.55 19.47
N ARG A 119 19.51 7.88 20.60
CA ARG A 119 20.83 7.52 21.12
C ARG A 119 20.96 6.02 21.32
N ILE A 120 20.25 5.25 20.49
CA ILE A 120 20.17 3.80 20.62
C ILE A 120 21.50 3.20 20.19
N ALA A 121 22.13 2.43 21.09
CA ALA A 121 23.40 1.75 20.84
C ALA A 121 23.23 0.28 20.40
N SER A 122 22.07 -0.31 20.69
CA SER A 122 21.72 -1.67 20.31
C SER A 122 20.21 -1.76 20.05
N LEU A 123 19.83 -2.32 18.90
CA LEU A 123 18.44 -2.50 18.51
C LEU A 123 18.17 -3.98 18.20
N GLU A 124 17.36 -4.62 19.03
CA GLU A 124 16.97 -6.02 18.85
C GLU A 124 15.63 -6.13 18.12
N LEU A 125 15.62 -6.79 16.96
CA LEU A 125 14.46 -6.89 16.05
C LEU A 125 13.93 -8.31 15.89
N LYS A 126 14.26 -9.20 16.84
CA LYS A 126 13.92 -10.62 16.76
C LYS A 126 12.39 -10.83 16.71
N ASN A 127 11.96 -11.73 15.82
CA ASN A 127 10.55 -12.11 15.62
C ASN A 127 9.62 -10.99 15.10
N LEU A 128 10.16 -9.90 14.54
CA LEU A 128 9.37 -8.87 13.88
C LEU A 128 9.15 -9.18 12.39
N SER A 129 8.73 -10.42 12.06
CA SER A 129 8.64 -10.90 10.68
C SER A 129 7.66 -10.10 9.80
N SER A 130 6.75 -9.33 10.39
CA SER A 130 5.81 -8.45 9.67
C SER A 130 6.39 -7.08 9.34
N LEU A 131 7.59 -6.75 9.83
CA LEU A 131 8.21 -5.44 9.66
C LEU A 131 8.49 -5.20 8.18
N ARG A 132 7.95 -4.09 7.67
CA ARG A 132 8.10 -3.66 6.26
C ARG A 132 8.96 -2.43 6.13
N TRP A 133 8.94 -1.56 7.13
CA TRP A 133 9.72 -0.34 7.15
C TRP A 133 10.39 -0.15 8.51
N LEU A 134 11.71 -0.01 8.45
CA LEU A 134 12.55 0.33 9.59
C LEU A 134 13.28 1.63 9.28
N ASN A 135 13.07 2.64 10.12
CA ASN A 135 13.93 3.81 10.19
C ASN A 135 14.62 3.83 11.57
N CYS A 136 15.93 3.61 11.57
CA CYS A 136 16.81 3.67 12.73
C CYS A 136 18.01 4.61 12.47
N SER A 137 17.87 5.55 11.53
CA SER A 137 18.94 6.47 11.14
C SER A 137 19.33 7.42 12.27
N SER A 138 20.52 8.01 12.21
CA SER A 138 20.97 9.03 13.16
C SER A 138 20.94 8.52 14.61
N ASN A 139 21.53 7.34 14.85
CA ASN A 139 21.70 6.71 16.15
C ASN A 139 23.19 6.43 16.40
N ILE A 140 23.51 5.63 17.43
CA ILE A 140 24.89 5.20 17.74
C ILE A 140 25.04 3.68 17.63
N LEU A 141 24.31 3.07 16.70
CA LEU A 141 24.35 1.62 16.46
C LEU A 141 25.72 1.23 15.89
N THR A 142 26.30 0.16 16.43
CA THR A 142 27.54 -0.44 15.91
C THR A 142 27.29 -1.71 15.11
N LYS A 143 26.18 -2.39 15.38
CA LYS A 143 25.72 -3.59 14.68
C LYS A 143 24.23 -3.55 14.43
N LEU A 144 23.78 -4.13 13.32
CA LEU A 144 22.37 -4.28 13.00
C LEU A 144 22.06 -5.66 12.40
N HIS A 145 21.32 -6.47 13.14
CA HIS A 145 20.93 -7.81 12.69
C HIS A 145 19.47 -7.80 12.21
N LEU A 146 19.28 -8.00 10.90
CA LEU A 146 17.97 -8.00 10.23
C LEU A 146 17.54 -9.41 9.78
N SER A 147 18.32 -10.43 10.16
CA SER A 147 18.07 -11.83 9.88
C SER A 147 16.60 -12.24 10.09
N GLY A 148 15.95 -12.75 9.05
CA GLY A 148 14.58 -13.26 9.10
C GLY A 148 13.46 -12.20 9.10
N LEU A 149 13.78 -10.94 8.77
CA LEU A 149 12.78 -9.91 8.47
C LEU A 149 12.31 -10.02 7.00
N TYR A 150 11.64 -11.13 6.66
CA TYR A 150 11.29 -11.51 5.28
C TYR A 150 10.41 -10.49 4.52
N ASN A 151 9.64 -9.69 5.26
CA ASN A 151 8.75 -8.68 4.70
C ASN A 151 9.37 -7.28 4.68
N LEU A 152 10.64 -7.11 5.09
CA LEU A 152 11.28 -5.80 5.13
C LEU A 152 11.48 -5.28 3.70
N ILE A 153 10.90 -4.12 3.40
CA ILE A 153 10.92 -3.46 2.09
C ILE A 153 11.91 -2.29 2.09
N ILE A 154 11.89 -1.52 3.18
CA ILE A 154 12.62 -0.27 3.33
C ILE A 154 13.42 -0.29 4.63
N LEU A 155 14.71 -0.04 4.50
CA LEU A 155 15.64 0.17 5.59
C LEU A 155 16.30 1.54 5.46
N ASP A 156 16.16 2.36 6.50
CA ASP A 156 17.06 3.47 6.75
C ASP A 156 17.85 3.24 8.05
N ALA A 157 19.15 3.07 7.88
CA ALA A 157 20.14 2.92 8.94
C ALA A 157 21.33 3.90 8.74
N GLY A 158 21.13 4.96 7.95
CA GLY A 158 22.17 5.95 7.69
C GLY A 158 22.57 6.74 8.94
N ASN A 159 23.75 7.34 8.93
CA ASN A 159 24.29 8.15 10.04
C ASN A 159 24.33 7.38 11.37
N ASN A 160 25.00 6.24 11.37
CA ASN A 160 25.25 5.42 12.56
C ASN A 160 26.76 5.14 12.68
N MET A 161 27.15 4.21 13.56
CA MET A 161 28.52 3.72 13.69
C MET A 161 28.63 2.26 13.24
N LEU A 162 27.80 1.83 12.26
CA LEU A 162 27.69 0.43 11.89
C LEU A 162 28.98 -0.07 11.26
N GLU A 163 29.58 -1.06 11.90
CA GLU A 163 30.67 -1.86 11.36
C GLU A 163 30.15 -3.22 10.86
N GLU A 164 28.98 -3.67 11.31
CA GLU A 164 28.42 -4.99 10.97
C GLU A 164 26.92 -4.88 10.68
N MET A 165 26.48 -5.45 9.57
CA MET A 165 25.06 -5.58 9.24
C MET A 165 24.80 -6.93 8.59
N ASP A 166 23.78 -7.62 9.08
CA ASP A 166 23.28 -8.86 8.48
C ASP A 166 21.87 -8.65 7.93
N ILE A 167 21.67 -9.03 6.68
CA ILE A 167 20.41 -8.92 5.92
C ILE A 167 19.91 -10.28 5.41
N GLU A 168 20.39 -11.38 6.00
CA GLU A 168 19.99 -12.73 5.60
C GLU A 168 18.47 -12.93 5.70
N GLY A 169 17.85 -13.34 4.60
CA GLY A 169 16.39 -13.54 4.52
C GLY A 169 15.57 -12.25 4.42
N CYS A 170 16.16 -11.08 4.20
CA CYS A 170 15.43 -9.85 3.84
C CYS A 170 15.06 -9.83 2.35
N ASP A 171 14.34 -10.84 1.87
CA ASP A 171 14.14 -11.09 0.43
C ASP A 171 13.24 -10.05 -0.27
N SER A 172 12.46 -9.28 0.51
CA SER A 172 11.55 -8.26 -0.03
C SER A 172 12.19 -6.86 -0.12
N ILE A 173 13.45 -6.71 0.30
CA ILE A 173 14.07 -5.39 0.44
C ILE A 173 14.38 -4.79 -0.93
N VAL A 174 13.97 -3.54 -1.11
CA VAL A 174 14.19 -2.77 -2.36
C VAL A 174 14.82 -1.41 -2.09
N SER A 175 15.01 -1.04 -0.82
CA SER A 175 15.56 0.26 -0.45
C SER A 175 16.41 0.14 0.78
N VAL A 176 17.71 0.41 0.63
CA VAL A 176 18.70 0.30 1.69
C VAL A 176 19.48 1.61 1.79
N ASN A 177 19.31 2.35 2.88
CA ASN A 177 20.16 3.47 3.22
C ASN A 177 21.10 3.08 4.37
N ILE A 178 22.39 3.02 4.09
CA ILE A 178 23.48 2.74 5.04
C ILE A 178 24.60 3.79 4.92
N GLU A 179 24.28 4.99 4.43
CA GLU A 179 25.25 6.09 4.33
C GLU A 179 25.82 6.50 5.69
N ASN A 180 27.03 7.08 5.68
CA ASN A 180 27.69 7.62 6.87
C ASN A 180 27.70 6.61 8.03
N ASN A 181 28.35 5.47 7.77
CA ASN A 181 28.60 4.39 8.72
C ASN A 181 30.10 4.02 8.66
N GLU A 182 30.50 2.91 9.28
CA GLU A 182 31.89 2.48 9.42
C GLU A 182 32.20 1.22 8.59
N PHE A 183 31.43 0.95 7.52
CA PHE A 183 31.64 -0.24 6.70
C PHE A 183 32.93 -0.17 5.87
N SER A 184 33.77 -1.19 5.99
CA SER A 184 34.90 -1.45 5.09
C SER A 184 34.42 -1.93 3.71
N ALA A 185 35.31 -1.90 2.71
CA ALA A 185 34.97 -2.33 1.36
C ALA A 185 34.54 -3.80 1.28
N SER A 186 35.16 -4.67 2.11
CA SER A 186 34.77 -6.08 2.21
C SER A 186 33.37 -6.26 2.80
N GLN A 187 33.00 -5.46 3.81
CA GLN A 187 31.68 -5.53 4.44
C GLN A 187 30.59 -5.02 3.51
N LEU A 188 30.84 -3.90 2.80
CA LEU A 188 29.95 -3.43 1.75
C LEU A 188 29.74 -4.49 0.67
N THR A 189 30.81 -5.14 0.22
CA THR A 189 30.74 -6.22 -0.77
C THR A 189 29.89 -7.39 -0.26
N GLU A 190 30.04 -7.80 1.01
CA GLU A 190 29.22 -8.85 1.60
C GLU A 190 27.73 -8.46 1.64
N ILE A 191 27.40 -7.21 1.99
CA ILE A 191 26.03 -6.71 1.95
C ILE A 191 25.49 -6.80 0.51
N PHE A 192 26.25 -6.34 -0.48
CA PHE A 192 25.82 -6.36 -1.88
C PHE A 192 25.61 -7.79 -2.41
N ASP A 193 26.45 -8.73 -1.98
CA ASP A 193 26.35 -10.15 -2.32
C ASP A 193 25.10 -10.81 -1.71
N ARG A 194 24.63 -10.33 -0.56
CA ARG A 194 23.41 -10.84 0.09
C ARG A 194 22.11 -10.23 -0.44
N LEU A 195 22.14 -9.06 -1.08
CA LEU A 195 20.95 -8.48 -1.69
C LEU A 195 20.37 -9.39 -2.79
N VAL A 196 19.05 -9.47 -2.87
CA VAL A 196 18.36 -10.28 -3.90
C VAL A 196 18.44 -9.63 -5.28
N ALA A 197 18.38 -10.43 -6.34
CA ALA A 197 18.25 -9.90 -7.69
C ALA A 197 16.82 -9.38 -7.92
N ASN A 198 16.70 -8.16 -8.43
CA ASN A 198 15.41 -7.57 -8.76
C ASN A 198 15.13 -7.65 -10.28
N PRO A 199 13.86 -7.54 -10.71
CA PRO A 199 13.53 -7.39 -12.13
C PRO A 199 14.24 -6.17 -12.76
N PRO A 200 14.59 -6.19 -14.07
CA PRO A 200 15.25 -5.06 -14.74
C PRO A 200 14.48 -3.74 -14.66
N GLU A 201 13.16 -3.83 -14.50
CA GLU A 201 12.25 -2.70 -14.40
C GLU A 201 11.99 -2.24 -12.96
N SER A 202 12.67 -2.84 -11.97
CA SER A 202 12.57 -2.49 -10.57
C SER A 202 13.30 -1.19 -10.24
N ASN A 203 12.91 -0.59 -9.10
CA ASN A 203 13.55 0.60 -8.56
C ASN A 203 14.26 0.27 -7.25
N ALA A 204 15.04 -0.82 -7.26
CA ALA A 204 15.83 -1.17 -6.09
C ALA A 204 17.00 -0.17 -5.94
N TYR A 205 17.12 0.46 -4.78
CA TYR A 205 18.16 1.46 -4.50
C TYR A 205 18.97 1.14 -3.26
N ILE A 206 20.28 1.36 -3.36
CA ILE A 206 21.18 1.34 -2.21
C ILE A 206 21.99 2.64 -2.14
N PHE A 207 22.09 3.18 -0.92
CA PHE A 207 22.86 4.37 -0.58
C PHE A 207 23.89 3.98 0.48
N PHE A 208 25.17 4.13 0.17
CA PHE A 208 26.26 3.72 1.06
C PHE A 208 27.43 4.73 1.10
N ALA A 209 27.22 5.93 0.57
CA ALA A 209 28.23 6.98 0.58
C ALA A 209 28.67 7.33 2.02
N GLY A 210 29.91 7.81 2.16
CA GLY A 210 30.45 8.21 3.46
C GLY A 210 30.89 7.06 4.37
N ASN A 211 30.90 5.83 3.85
CA ASN A 211 31.56 4.69 4.50
C ASN A 211 33.06 4.65 4.14
N PRO A 212 33.95 4.20 5.05
CA PRO A 212 35.38 4.04 4.76
C PRO A 212 35.68 3.20 3.52
N GLY A 213 34.86 2.18 3.26
CA GLY A 213 34.96 1.27 2.12
C GLY A 213 34.40 1.76 0.80
N ASP A 214 33.64 2.85 0.78
CA ASP A 214 32.85 3.32 -0.38
C ASP A 214 33.71 3.41 -1.65
N SER A 215 34.82 4.17 -1.58
CA SER A 215 35.69 4.45 -2.73
C SER A 215 36.38 3.24 -3.37
N CYS A 216 36.39 2.07 -2.72
CA CYS A 216 37.10 0.88 -3.18
C CYS A 216 36.27 -0.40 -3.17
N CYS A 217 34.98 -0.32 -2.87
CA CYS A 217 34.07 -1.46 -2.93
C CYS A 217 33.73 -1.85 -4.38
N ASN A 218 33.40 -3.12 -4.60
CA ASN A 218 32.98 -3.61 -5.92
C ASN A 218 31.45 -3.51 -6.05
N THR A 219 30.98 -2.57 -6.86
CA THR A 219 29.54 -2.34 -7.11
C THR A 219 28.99 -3.15 -8.28
N SER A 220 29.81 -3.87 -9.05
CA SER A 220 29.36 -4.59 -10.25
C SER A 220 28.27 -5.63 -9.96
N VAL A 221 28.26 -6.22 -8.75
CA VAL A 221 27.22 -7.16 -8.34
C VAL A 221 25.84 -6.49 -8.21
N LEU A 222 25.80 -5.21 -7.85
CA LEU A 222 24.55 -4.43 -7.75
C LEU A 222 23.92 -4.26 -9.13
N GLU A 223 24.72 -3.91 -10.15
CA GLU A 223 24.25 -3.77 -11.54
C GLU A 223 23.68 -5.09 -12.07
N VAL A 224 24.37 -6.20 -11.87
CA VAL A 224 23.92 -7.55 -12.27
C VAL A 224 22.59 -7.92 -11.61
N LYS A 225 22.36 -7.45 -10.38
CA LYS A 225 21.15 -7.68 -9.60
C LYS A 225 20.08 -6.60 -9.78
N ASN A 226 20.26 -5.66 -10.71
CA ASN A 226 19.37 -4.52 -10.98
C ASN A 226 19.16 -3.59 -9.77
N TRP A 227 20.17 -3.43 -8.92
CA TRP A 227 20.23 -2.41 -7.89
C TRP A 227 20.93 -1.14 -8.40
N LYS A 228 20.37 0.01 -8.07
CA LYS A 228 20.90 1.33 -8.41
C LYS A 228 21.62 1.93 -7.20
N VAL A 229 22.83 2.46 -7.42
CA VAL A 229 23.59 3.18 -6.39
C VAL A 229 23.19 4.66 -6.41
N GLY A 230 22.76 5.20 -5.27
CA GLY A 230 22.49 6.64 -5.11
C GLY A 230 23.67 7.43 -4.53
N GLN A 231 23.72 8.75 -4.73
CA GLN A 231 24.72 9.67 -4.14
C GLN A 231 24.05 10.86 -3.41
N ILE A 232 24.48 11.19 -2.19
CA ILE A 232 23.92 12.30 -1.40
C ILE A 232 24.91 13.45 -1.22
N SER A 233 24.77 14.47 -2.07
CA SER A 233 24.89 15.88 -1.68
C SER A 233 23.57 16.55 -2.05
N GLU A 234 22.62 16.68 -1.11
CA GLU A 234 21.23 17.21 -1.25
C GLU A 234 20.12 16.17 -0.92
N ALA A 235 20.23 15.42 0.18
CA ALA A 235 19.08 14.72 0.80
C ALA A 235 18.61 15.40 2.11
N VAL A 236 19.13 16.60 2.40
CA VAL A 236 18.72 17.42 3.55
C VAL A 236 18.11 18.73 3.05
N ALA A 237 16.81 18.69 2.79
CA ALA A 237 15.82 19.77 2.71
C ALA A 237 14.54 19.08 2.19
N ILE A 238 13.41 18.99 2.89
CA ILE A 238 12.61 20.06 3.48
C ILE A 238 11.86 19.49 4.70
N PHE A 239 12.31 19.84 5.90
CA PHE A 239 11.43 20.07 7.05
C PHE A 239 11.79 21.45 7.61
N GLU A 240 11.65 22.49 6.79
CA GLU A 240 11.61 23.85 7.32
C GLU A 240 10.57 24.69 6.60
N LYS A 241 9.63 25.18 7.41
CA LYS A 241 8.68 26.27 7.20
C LYS A 241 7.58 26.05 6.16
N ASP A 242 6.43 25.60 6.65
CA ASP A 242 5.28 26.47 6.55
C ASP A 242 4.83 26.92 7.94
N GLN A 243 4.68 28.22 8.06
CA GLN A 243 4.47 28.96 9.29
C GLN A 243 3.12 28.62 9.93
N GLU A 244 3.14 28.61 11.26
CA GLU A 244 2.02 28.86 12.17
C GLU A 244 0.83 29.60 11.51
N LYS A 245 -0.33 28.92 11.40
CA LYS A 245 -1.69 29.47 11.62
C LYS A 245 -2.82 28.49 11.24
N ASP A 246 -2.79 27.25 11.68
CA ASP A 246 -4.05 26.54 11.96
C ASP A 246 -3.78 25.38 12.93
N GLN A 247 -3.74 25.67 14.24
CA GLN A 247 -3.65 24.66 15.31
C GLN A 247 -4.96 23.84 15.46
N SER A 248 -5.70 23.62 14.37
CA SER A 248 -7.01 22.95 14.41
C SER A 248 -7.37 22.08 13.19
N LEU A 249 -6.40 21.58 12.41
CA LEU A 249 -6.71 20.67 11.29
C LEU A 249 -5.84 19.39 11.29
N HIS A 250 -6.45 18.32 11.81
CA HIS A 250 -6.34 16.90 11.45
C HIS A 250 -4.96 16.28 11.13
N SER A 251 -4.56 15.40 12.05
CA SER A 251 -3.34 14.57 12.16
C SER A 251 -3.21 13.41 11.14
N ASP A 252 -3.85 13.49 9.97
CA ASP A 252 -4.29 12.30 9.24
C ASP A 252 -3.48 11.88 8.01
N LEU A 253 -2.28 12.46 7.81
CA LEU A 253 -1.42 12.11 6.68
C LEU A 253 0.06 12.23 7.05
N PHE A 254 0.78 11.11 7.04
CA PHE A 254 2.24 11.09 7.09
C PHE A 254 2.75 10.84 5.67
N LEU A 255 3.70 11.64 5.20
CA LEU A 255 4.31 11.54 3.87
C LEU A 255 5.83 11.56 4.05
N GLU A 256 6.52 10.52 3.61
CA GLU A 256 7.97 10.44 3.60
C GLU A 256 8.46 10.22 2.17
N SER A 257 9.51 10.94 1.78
CA SER A 257 10.14 10.89 0.45
C SER A 257 11.57 10.34 0.60
N LEU A 258 11.85 9.18 0.01
CA LEU A 258 13.17 8.57 -0.05
C LEU A 258 13.66 8.55 -1.51
N GLY A 259 14.79 9.21 -1.83
CA GLY A 259 15.50 9.05 -3.12
C GLY A 259 15.91 10.34 -3.88
N LYS A 260 17.02 10.25 -4.63
CA LYS A 260 17.67 11.39 -5.32
C LYS A 260 17.67 11.34 -6.86
N GLU A 261 17.19 10.28 -7.50
CA GLU A 261 16.99 10.26 -8.96
C GLU A 261 15.57 9.79 -9.30
N SER A 262 14.77 10.69 -9.88
CA SER A 262 13.47 10.51 -10.57
C SER A 262 12.35 9.72 -9.88
N ILE A 263 12.56 9.16 -8.70
CA ILE A 263 11.66 8.21 -8.03
C ILE A 263 11.44 8.68 -6.60
N VAL A 264 10.27 9.27 -6.35
CA VAL A 264 9.80 9.53 -4.99
C VAL A 264 8.88 8.39 -4.59
N ARG A 265 9.17 7.79 -3.45
CA ARG A 265 8.26 6.87 -2.77
C ARG A 265 7.38 7.67 -1.83
N LEU A 266 6.09 7.38 -1.80
CA LEU A 266 5.11 8.03 -0.95
C LEU A 266 4.52 7.00 0.01
N VAL A 267 4.93 7.03 1.27
CA VAL A 267 4.23 6.28 2.32
C VAL A 267 3.05 7.13 2.78
N VAL A 268 1.84 6.58 2.71
CA VAL A 268 0.59 7.23 3.13
C VAL A 268 -0.04 6.37 4.22
N SER A 269 -0.08 6.89 5.45
CA SER A 269 -0.80 6.25 6.55
C SER A 269 -2.07 7.02 6.87
N ILE A 270 -3.22 6.36 6.77
CA ILE A 270 -4.56 6.98 6.86
C ILE A 270 -5.26 6.45 8.12
N LYS A 271 -5.56 7.36 9.06
CA LYS A 271 -6.06 7.01 10.40
C LYS A 271 -7.58 6.84 10.45
N GLU A 272 -8.33 7.86 10.03
CA GLU A 272 -9.80 7.93 10.17
C GLU A 272 -10.53 8.14 8.85
N ALA A 273 -9.85 8.68 7.83
CA ALA A 273 -10.49 8.99 6.57
C ALA A 273 -11.02 7.72 5.91
N THR A 274 -12.33 7.71 5.66
CA THR A 274 -13.01 6.64 4.94
C THR A 274 -12.84 6.80 3.43
N LYS A 275 -12.41 7.98 2.96
CA LYS A 275 -12.16 8.29 1.55
C LYS A 275 -10.86 9.08 1.41
N VAL A 276 -10.00 8.66 0.48
CA VAL A 276 -8.78 9.38 0.11
C VAL A 276 -8.69 9.43 -1.41
N SER A 277 -8.28 10.57 -1.92
CA SER A 277 -7.97 10.74 -3.32
C SER A 277 -6.57 11.31 -3.49
N ILE A 278 -5.78 10.73 -4.38
CA ILE A 278 -4.42 11.13 -4.72
C ILE A 278 -4.40 11.44 -6.22
N TYR A 279 -4.00 12.66 -6.57
CA TYR A 279 -3.91 13.10 -7.97
C TYR A 279 -2.58 13.78 -8.21
N SER A 280 -2.09 13.72 -9.45
CA SER A 280 -0.97 14.56 -9.89
C SER A 280 -1.49 15.73 -10.71
N SER A 281 -0.95 16.94 -10.53
CA SER A 281 -1.08 18.00 -11.54
C SER A 281 -0.14 17.77 -12.72
N ALA A 282 -0.33 18.56 -13.78
CA ALA A 282 0.54 18.60 -14.95
C ALA A 282 2.02 18.89 -14.60
N ASP A 283 2.26 19.58 -13.49
CA ASP A 283 3.61 19.93 -13.00
C ASP A 283 4.20 18.87 -12.05
N SER A 284 3.62 17.66 -12.02
CA SER A 284 4.04 16.54 -11.15
C SER A 284 3.88 16.79 -9.64
N VAL A 285 3.05 17.78 -9.25
CA VAL A 285 2.69 18.00 -7.85
C VAL A 285 1.61 17.00 -7.47
N LEU A 286 1.82 16.28 -6.36
CA LEU A 286 0.79 15.40 -5.82
C LEU A 286 -0.13 16.14 -4.87
N TYR A 287 -1.42 15.89 -5.03
CA TYR A 287 -2.46 16.34 -4.14
C TYR A 287 -3.06 15.14 -3.45
N VAL A 288 -3.03 15.13 -2.12
CA VAL A 288 -3.75 14.15 -1.32
C VAL A 288 -4.93 14.85 -0.68
N TRP A 289 -6.12 14.36 -1.02
CA TRP A 289 -7.40 14.93 -0.61
C TRP A 289 -8.18 13.94 0.23
N THR A 290 -8.70 14.43 1.36
CA THR A 290 -9.65 13.72 2.20
C THR A 290 -10.91 14.60 2.33
N PRO A 291 -12.09 14.18 1.84
CA PRO A 291 -13.32 14.90 2.13
C PRO A 291 -13.60 14.88 3.63
N SER A 292 -14.02 16.01 4.21
CA SER A 292 -14.62 16.01 5.53
C SER A 292 -16.05 15.48 5.43
N ASP A 293 -16.39 14.41 6.16
CA ASP A 293 -17.73 13.82 6.20
C ASP A 293 -18.78 14.73 6.90
N THR A 294 -18.42 15.96 7.29
CA THR A 294 -19.32 16.93 7.94
C THR A 294 -19.48 18.20 7.12
N SER A 295 -20.71 18.46 6.68
CA SER A 295 -21.13 19.43 5.67
C SER A 295 -20.98 20.93 6.01
N THR A 296 -20.05 21.37 6.87
CA THR A 296 -19.91 22.82 7.18
C THR A 296 -18.50 23.35 7.45
N SER A 297 -17.41 22.59 7.33
CA SER A 297 -16.07 23.18 7.44
C SER A 297 -14.95 22.39 6.75
N LYS A 298 -14.21 23.11 5.89
CA LYS A 298 -12.87 22.89 5.32
C LYS A 298 -12.51 21.43 4.92
N SER A 299 -12.46 21.17 3.61
CA SER A 299 -11.72 20.03 3.07
C SER A 299 -10.26 20.10 3.51
N SER A 300 -9.70 19.00 3.98
CA SER A 300 -8.27 18.93 4.27
C SER A 300 -7.54 18.48 2.99
N SER A 301 -6.91 19.42 2.28
CA SER A 301 -5.99 19.11 1.19
C SER A 301 -4.56 19.22 1.70
N ARG A 302 -3.77 18.15 1.60
CA ARG A 302 -2.31 18.27 1.73
C ARG A 302 -1.70 18.27 0.34
N THR A 303 -1.02 19.35 0.02
CA THR A 303 -0.22 19.45 -1.19
C THR A 303 1.15 18.86 -0.88
N PHE A 304 1.52 17.83 -1.62
CA PHE A 304 2.88 17.30 -1.61
C PHE A 304 3.57 17.78 -2.89
N VAL A 305 4.43 18.79 -2.72
CA VAL A 305 5.36 19.20 -3.78
C VAL A 305 6.66 18.44 -3.52
N PRO A 306 6.96 17.36 -4.26
CA PRO A 306 8.31 16.80 -4.21
C PRO A 306 9.31 17.90 -4.60
N SER A 307 10.37 18.08 -3.82
CA SER A 307 11.37 19.12 -4.10
C SER A 307 12.16 18.80 -5.38
N GLY A 308 12.12 19.69 -6.38
CA GLY A 308 12.76 19.50 -7.70
C GLY A 308 11.86 18.76 -8.70
N GLU A 309 12.32 18.53 -9.93
CA GLU A 309 11.63 17.75 -10.98
C GLU A 309 11.50 16.24 -10.64
N LYS A 310 11.00 15.91 -9.45
CA LYS A 310 10.93 14.54 -8.94
C LYS A 310 9.49 14.03 -9.00
N THR A 311 9.25 12.92 -9.70
CA THR A 311 7.91 12.31 -9.80
C THR A 311 7.72 11.18 -8.78
N VAL A 312 6.53 11.06 -8.18
CA VAL A 312 6.20 9.90 -7.34
C VAL A 312 6.02 8.66 -8.20
N LYS A 313 6.80 7.64 -7.87
CA LYS A 313 6.88 6.38 -8.61
C LYS A 313 6.36 5.20 -7.80
N GLU A 314 6.33 5.31 -6.48
CA GLU A 314 5.88 4.24 -5.60
C GLU A 314 4.98 4.79 -4.51
N ILE A 315 3.91 4.06 -4.18
CA ILE A 315 2.97 4.47 -3.14
C ILE A 315 2.74 3.28 -2.20
N PHE A 316 2.92 3.50 -0.90
CA PHE A 316 2.60 2.54 0.14
C PHE A 316 1.43 3.06 0.95
N ILE A 317 0.33 2.32 1.02
CA ILE A 317 -0.88 2.75 1.74
C ILE A 317 -1.13 1.80 2.89
N PHE A 318 -1.12 2.36 4.10
CA PHE A 318 -1.49 1.65 5.32
C PHE A 318 -2.71 2.34 5.92
N ALA A 319 -3.88 1.70 5.79
CA ALA A 319 -5.14 2.33 6.15
C ALA A 319 -6.15 1.34 6.73
N GLU A 320 -6.43 1.45 8.03
CA GLU A 320 -7.29 0.47 8.73
C GLU A 320 -8.79 0.74 8.59
N ASN A 321 -9.18 1.96 8.20
CA ASN A 321 -10.59 2.40 8.12
C ASN A 321 -10.99 2.92 6.71
N LEU A 322 -10.06 2.87 5.77
CA LEU A 322 -10.29 3.40 4.43
C LEU A 322 -11.28 2.51 3.69
N LYS A 323 -12.32 3.13 3.12
CA LYS A 323 -13.34 2.48 2.30
C LYS A 323 -13.16 2.79 0.82
N ASN A 324 -12.75 4.02 0.49
CA ASN A 324 -12.59 4.46 -0.89
C ASN A 324 -11.20 5.06 -1.10
N LEU A 325 -10.46 4.53 -2.05
CA LEU A 325 -9.17 5.04 -2.47
C LEU A 325 -9.21 5.37 -3.95
N VAL A 326 -8.85 6.61 -4.27
CA VAL A 326 -8.69 7.08 -5.65
C VAL A 326 -7.26 7.49 -5.85
N ILE A 327 -6.63 6.99 -6.91
CA ILE A 327 -5.31 7.39 -7.39
C ILE A 327 -5.45 7.53 -8.91
N GLU A 328 -5.45 8.75 -9.40
CA GLU A 328 -5.62 9.04 -10.83
C GLU A 328 -4.51 9.97 -11.31
N ASP A 329 -4.08 9.76 -12.55
CA ASP A 329 -3.06 10.57 -13.21
C ASP A 329 -1.73 10.65 -12.47
N VAL A 330 -1.48 9.75 -11.52
CA VAL A 330 -0.19 9.64 -10.83
C VAL A 330 0.72 8.73 -11.63
N PRO A 331 1.93 9.18 -12.05
CA PRO A 331 2.89 8.38 -12.81
C PRO A 331 3.60 7.33 -11.94
N CYS A 332 2.89 6.76 -10.96
CA CYS A 332 3.33 5.66 -10.11
C CYS A 332 3.47 4.38 -10.95
N ILE A 333 4.57 3.69 -10.74
CA ILE A 333 4.90 2.42 -11.38
C ILE A 333 4.75 1.23 -10.44
N ASP A 334 4.64 1.49 -9.13
CA ASP A 334 4.38 0.47 -8.12
C ASP A 334 3.47 0.97 -6.99
N ILE A 335 2.69 0.05 -6.41
CA ILE A 335 1.81 0.33 -5.28
C ILE A 335 1.64 -0.90 -4.40
N ASP A 336 1.62 -0.70 -3.08
CA ASP A 336 1.22 -1.71 -2.09
C ASP A 336 0.20 -1.10 -1.15
N ILE A 337 -0.97 -1.75 -1.08
CA ILE A 337 -2.14 -1.29 -0.35
C ILE A 337 -2.46 -2.32 0.73
N GLN A 338 -2.29 -1.91 1.98
CA GLN A 338 -2.67 -2.65 3.16
C GLN A 338 -3.89 -1.95 3.78
N SER A 339 -5.08 -2.37 3.34
CA SER A 339 -6.33 -1.81 3.81
C SER A 339 -7.44 -2.87 3.85
N PRO A 340 -7.63 -3.54 5.01
CA PRO A 340 -8.59 -4.63 5.13
C PRO A 340 -10.05 -4.19 5.00
N THR A 341 -10.33 -2.89 5.12
CA THR A 341 -11.68 -2.29 5.01
C THR A 341 -11.97 -1.68 3.63
N LEU A 342 -11.02 -1.71 2.70
CA LEU A 342 -11.17 -1.03 1.41
C LEU A 342 -12.27 -1.67 0.58
N GLU A 343 -13.30 -0.89 0.25
CA GLU A 343 -14.48 -1.32 -0.50
C GLU A 343 -14.38 -0.89 -1.98
N ALA A 344 -13.76 0.26 -2.27
CA ALA A 344 -13.58 0.77 -3.63
C ALA A 344 -12.16 1.29 -3.88
N LEU A 345 -11.57 0.86 -5.00
CA LEU A 345 -10.23 1.24 -5.44
C LEU A 345 -10.27 1.73 -6.88
N LYS A 346 -9.85 2.97 -7.12
CA LYS A 346 -9.68 3.57 -8.44
C LYS A 346 -8.21 3.90 -8.67
N LEU A 347 -7.62 3.34 -9.72
CA LEU A 347 -6.21 3.42 -10.13
C LEU A 347 -6.09 3.81 -11.62
N ASN A 348 -7.10 4.49 -12.16
CA ASN A 348 -7.18 4.76 -13.60
C ASN A 348 -5.99 5.59 -14.10
N GLN A 349 -5.52 5.28 -15.31
CA GLN A 349 -4.46 6.04 -16.00
C GLN A 349 -3.13 6.11 -15.23
N THR A 350 -2.88 5.14 -14.34
CA THR A 350 -1.59 4.98 -13.66
C THR A 350 -0.60 4.17 -14.53
N GLN A 351 0.69 4.23 -14.19
CA GLN A 351 1.75 3.52 -14.92
C GLN A 351 2.15 2.19 -14.25
N LEU A 352 1.23 1.62 -13.46
CA LEU A 352 1.46 0.40 -12.68
C LEU A 352 1.80 -0.78 -13.58
N LYS A 353 2.87 -1.50 -13.22
CA LYS A 353 3.29 -2.75 -13.90
C LYS A 353 2.74 -3.99 -13.23
N ARG A 354 2.43 -3.89 -11.93
CA ARG A 354 1.87 -4.93 -11.07
C ARG A 354 0.83 -4.32 -10.13
N LEU A 355 -0.09 -5.15 -9.67
CA LEU A 355 -1.07 -4.80 -8.65
C LEU A 355 -1.31 -6.04 -7.79
N ASP A 356 -0.94 -5.97 -6.51
CA ASP A 356 -1.27 -6.97 -5.51
C ASP A 356 -2.47 -6.49 -4.69
N LEU A 357 -3.51 -7.32 -4.62
CA LEU A 357 -4.77 -7.05 -3.91
C LEU A 357 -4.92 -7.92 -2.65
N SER A 358 -3.89 -8.66 -2.26
CA SER A 358 -3.90 -9.53 -1.07
C SER A 358 -4.17 -8.76 0.24
N GLY A 359 -3.78 -7.49 0.30
CA GLY A 359 -4.03 -6.57 1.42
C GLY A 359 -5.41 -5.90 1.42
N THR A 360 -6.28 -6.21 0.44
CA THR A 360 -7.62 -5.58 0.28
C THR A 360 -8.75 -6.61 0.16
N PRO A 361 -8.95 -7.48 1.17
CA PRO A 361 -9.92 -8.58 1.11
C PRO A 361 -11.40 -8.15 1.04
N ALA A 362 -11.73 -6.92 1.44
CA ALA A 362 -13.11 -6.39 1.43
C ALA A 362 -13.48 -5.67 0.13
N LEU A 363 -12.61 -5.70 -0.90
CA LEU A 363 -12.80 -4.91 -2.12
C LEU A 363 -14.05 -5.35 -2.89
N GLN A 364 -14.90 -4.38 -3.24
CA GLN A 364 -16.15 -4.57 -3.98
C GLN A 364 -16.10 -3.95 -5.37
N LEU A 365 -15.41 -2.81 -5.50
CA LEU A 365 -15.30 -2.05 -6.75
C LEU A 365 -13.83 -1.82 -7.11
N LEU A 366 -13.42 -2.22 -8.31
CA LEU A 366 -12.08 -1.95 -8.85
C LEU A 366 -12.20 -1.22 -10.20
N TYR A 367 -11.55 -0.07 -10.30
CA TYR A 367 -11.36 0.67 -11.54
C TYR A 367 -9.86 0.83 -11.78
N CYS A 368 -9.31 0.16 -12.79
CA CYS A 368 -7.92 0.28 -13.21
C CYS A 368 -7.81 0.35 -14.74
N PHE A 369 -8.70 1.14 -15.35
CA PHE A 369 -8.70 1.41 -16.78
C PHE A 369 -7.40 2.11 -17.21
N ALA A 370 -6.91 1.78 -18.40
CA ALA A 370 -5.70 2.36 -18.99
C ALA A 370 -4.46 2.21 -18.10
N THR A 371 -4.33 1.07 -17.41
CA THR A 371 -3.14 0.70 -16.64
C THR A 371 -2.34 -0.38 -17.39
N PRO A 372 -1.00 -0.27 -17.55
CA PRO A 372 -0.21 -1.17 -18.38
C PRO A 372 0.11 -2.52 -17.70
N LEU A 373 -0.83 -3.07 -16.95
CA LEU A 373 -0.70 -4.37 -16.27
C LEU A 373 -0.57 -5.50 -17.29
N LYS A 374 0.39 -6.41 -17.08
CA LYS A 374 0.55 -7.63 -17.90
C LYS A 374 -0.30 -8.80 -17.39
N SER A 375 -0.54 -8.84 -16.08
CA SER A 375 -1.36 -9.84 -15.39
C SER A 375 -2.11 -9.22 -14.24
N LEU A 376 -3.32 -9.70 -13.96
CA LEU A 376 -4.13 -9.28 -12.82
C LEU A 376 -4.84 -10.49 -12.20
N ASP A 377 -4.67 -10.67 -10.89
CA ASP A 377 -5.33 -11.72 -10.12
C ASP A 377 -6.42 -11.12 -9.25
N LEU A 378 -7.68 -11.23 -9.70
CA LEU A 378 -8.85 -10.77 -8.95
C LEU A 378 -9.41 -11.87 -8.05
N SER A 379 -8.97 -13.12 -8.21
CA SER A 379 -9.53 -14.27 -7.51
C SER A 379 -9.35 -14.21 -5.98
N VAL A 380 -8.43 -13.35 -5.51
CA VAL A 380 -8.17 -13.04 -4.10
C VAL A 380 -9.24 -12.15 -3.45
N CYS A 381 -10.01 -11.38 -4.24
CA CYS A 381 -11.04 -10.45 -3.76
C CYS A 381 -12.44 -11.06 -3.86
N LYS A 382 -12.82 -11.97 -2.95
CA LYS A 382 -14.10 -12.72 -3.04
C LYS A 382 -15.38 -11.87 -2.92
N THR A 383 -15.26 -10.64 -2.43
CA THR A 383 -16.37 -9.67 -2.34
C THR A 383 -16.54 -8.81 -3.58
N LEU A 384 -15.69 -8.96 -4.60
CA LEU A 384 -15.66 -8.10 -5.77
C LEU A 384 -16.94 -8.24 -6.59
N ASN A 385 -17.63 -7.13 -6.80
CA ASN A 385 -18.88 -7.04 -7.56
C ASN A 385 -18.66 -6.42 -8.96
N MET A 386 -17.74 -5.46 -9.05
CA MET A 386 -17.47 -4.74 -10.30
C MET A 386 -15.97 -4.55 -10.50
N ALA A 387 -15.49 -4.86 -11.69
CA ALA A 387 -14.13 -4.59 -12.11
C ALA A 387 -14.06 -4.02 -13.52
N THR A 388 -13.35 -2.90 -13.67
CA THR A 388 -12.99 -2.32 -14.98
C THR A 388 -11.47 -2.29 -15.10
N CYS A 389 -10.92 -3.08 -16.01
CA CYS A 389 -9.49 -3.20 -16.30
C CYS A 389 -9.21 -3.07 -17.81
N SER A 390 -10.04 -2.28 -18.50
CA SER A 390 -9.98 -2.10 -19.96
C SER A 390 -8.84 -1.18 -20.42
N ASN A 391 -8.52 -1.27 -21.71
CA ASN A 391 -7.45 -0.53 -22.41
C ASN A 391 -6.06 -0.66 -21.76
N GLY A 392 -5.73 -1.84 -21.24
CA GLY A 392 -4.45 -2.15 -20.62
C GLY A 392 -3.51 -2.95 -21.53
N GLN A 393 -2.72 -3.84 -20.92
CA GLN A 393 -1.84 -4.77 -21.62
C GLN A 393 -1.98 -6.21 -21.12
N LEU A 394 -3.13 -6.56 -20.54
CA LEU A 394 -3.34 -7.84 -19.87
C LEU A 394 -3.23 -9.00 -20.86
N LYS A 395 -2.36 -9.95 -20.53
CA LYS A 395 -2.28 -11.28 -21.17
C LYS A 395 -2.93 -12.36 -20.31
N THR A 396 -3.11 -12.09 -19.02
CA THR A 396 -3.68 -13.03 -18.07
C THR A 396 -4.55 -12.27 -17.07
N LEU A 397 -5.78 -12.73 -16.91
CA LEU A 397 -6.73 -12.23 -15.93
C LEU A 397 -7.34 -13.44 -15.22
N LYS A 398 -7.27 -13.47 -13.90
CA LYS A 398 -7.89 -14.55 -13.09
C LYS A 398 -9.11 -14.01 -12.37
N VAL A 399 -10.26 -14.60 -12.68
CA VAL A 399 -11.56 -14.25 -12.08
C VAL A 399 -12.33 -15.47 -11.56
N ALA A 400 -11.77 -16.67 -11.67
CA ALA A 400 -12.44 -17.89 -11.26
C ALA A 400 -12.87 -17.86 -9.78
N GLY A 401 -14.11 -18.29 -9.55
CA GLY A 401 -14.75 -18.33 -8.24
C GLY A 401 -15.05 -16.95 -7.65
N LEU A 402 -15.31 -15.94 -8.48
CA LEU A 402 -15.84 -14.62 -8.07
C LEU A 402 -17.37 -14.60 -8.20
N ASP A 403 -18.04 -15.34 -7.33
CA ASP A 403 -19.49 -15.53 -7.39
C ASP A 403 -20.29 -14.23 -7.22
N ASN A 404 -19.75 -13.22 -6.51
CA ASN A 404 -20.40 -11.92 -6.32
C ASN A 404 -20.24 -10.95 -7.51
N MET A 405 -19.40 -11.29 -8.49
CA MET A 405 -19.09 -10.41 -9.63
C MET A 405 -20.34 -10.26 -10.50
N GLN A 406 -20.77 -9.02 -10.74
CA GLN A 406 -21.88 -8.69 -11.63
C GLN A 406 -21.42 -7.99 -12.90
N TYR A 407 -20.31 -7.25 -12.86
CA TYR A 407 -19.81 -6.49 -13.99
C TYR A 407 -18.30 -6.66 -14.16
N LEU A 408 -17.87 -7.10 -15.34
CA LEU A 408 -16.47 -7.18 -15.72
C LEU A 408 -16.23 -6.53 -17.08
N ASP A 409 -15.46 -5.45 -17.11
CA ASP A 409 -14.90 -4.90 -18.35
C ASP A 409 -13.39 -5.16 -18.39
N CYS A 410 -12.97 -5.98 -19.35
CA CYS A 410 -11.57 -6.26 -19.66
C CYS A 410 -11.26 -6.01 -21.14
N SER A 411 -12.05 -5.15 -21.79
CA SER A 411 -11.90 -4.82 -23.20
C SER A 411 -10.57 -4.11 -23.51
N GLY A 412 -10.12 -4.17 -24.77
CA GLY A 412 -8.90 -3.46 -25.20
C GLY A 412 -7.63 -3.99 -24.55
N ASN A 413 -7.53 -5.30 -24.33
CA ASN A 413 -6.36 -5.97 -23.76
C ASN A 413 -5.77 -6.97 -24.79
N LYS A 414 -4.96 -7.93 -24.32
CA LYS A 414 -4.32 -8.99 -25.12
C LYS A 414 -4.74 -10.37 -24.64
N LEU A 415 -5.96 -10.51 -24.13
CA LEU A 415 -6.48 -11.76 -23.57
C LEU A 415 -6.91 -12.70 -24.69
N GLY A 416 -6.47 -13.96 -24.64
CA GLY A 416 -6.92 -15.03 -25.53
C GLY A 416 -7.77 -16.10 -24.84
N ASN A 417 -7.86 -16.04 -23.51
CA ASN A 417 -8.62 -16.96 -22.68
C ASN A 417 -9.02 -16.26 -21.38
N LEU A 418 -10.14 -16.67 -20.80
CA LEU A 418 -10.64 -16.21 -19.50
C LEU A 418 -11.43 -17.35 -18.86
N ASP A 419 -11.00 -17.76 -17.68
CA ASP A 419 -11.70 -18.78 -16.91
C ASP A 419 -12.79 -18.11 -16.06
N LEU A 420 -14.05 -18.36 -16.44
CA LEU A 420 -15.25 -17.82 -15.79
C LEU A 420 -15.92 -18.84 -14.84
N THR A 421 -15.23 -19.95 -14.52
CA THR A 421 -15.75 -20.97 -13.61
C THR A 421 -16.14 -20.35 -12.28
N GLY A 422 -17.37 -20.58 -11.82
CA GLY A 422 -17.90 -20.05 -10.56
C GLY A 422 -18.23 -18.54 -10.55
N CYS A 423 -18.36 -17.89 -11.71
CA CYS A 423 -18.82 -16.50 -11.84
C CYS A 423 -20.34 -16.45 -12.12
N SER A 424 -21.15 -17.03 -11.24
CA SER A 424 -22.56 -17.34 -11.55
C SER A 424 -23.50 -16.13 -11.59
N HIS A 425 -23.18 -15.07 -10.84
CA HIS A 425 -23.94 -13.81 -10.84
C HIS A 425 -23.42 -12.76 -11.84
N LEU A 426 -22.52 -13.13 -12.76
CA LEU A 426 -22.00 -12.20 -13.76
C LEU A 426 -23.10 -11.80 -14.74
N ARG A 427 -23.43 -10.50 -14.78
CA ARG A 427 -24.53 -9.94 -15.60
C ARG A 427 -24.01 -9.24 -16.85
N THR A 428 -22.87 -8.59 -16.75
CA THR A 428 -22.26 -7.89 -17.87
C THR A 428 -20.81 -8.28 -17.98
N ILE A 429 -20.40 -8.72 -19.16
CA ILE A 429 -19.00 -8.92 -19.50
C ILE A 429 -18.66 -8.23 -20.82
N ASN A 430 -17.59 -7.44 -20.78
CA ASN A 430 -16.99 -6.84 -21.97
C ASN A 430 -15.58 -7.40 -22.18
N ILE A 431 -15.45 -8.22 -23.21
CA ILE A 431 -14.18 -8.80 -23.70
C ILE A 431 -13.79 -8.22 -25.06
N SER A 432 -14.46 -7.16 -25.54
CA SER A 432 -14.22 -6.60 -26.87
C SER A 432 -12.76 -6.16 -27.06
N ARG A 433 -12.26 -6.17 -28.29
CA ARG A 433 -10.88 -5.76 -28.64
C ARG A 433 -9.83 -6.56 -27.87
N ASN A 434 -9.89 -7.88 -28.00
CA ASN A 434 -8.94 -8.83 -27.42
C ASN A 434 -8.56 -9.90 -28.48
N ASN A 435 -8.05 -11.05 -28.05
CA ASN A 435 -7.59 -12.15 -28.91
C ASN A 435 -8.40 -13.44 -28.68
N PHE A 436 -9.65 -13.36 -28.22
CA PHE A 436 -10.48 -14.54 -27.96
C PHE A 436 -10.86 -15.26 -29.25
N SER A 437 -10.64 -16.58 -29.30
CA SER A 437 -11.14 -17.46 -30.38
C SER A 437 -12.29 -18.36 -29.93
N LYS A 438 -12.46 -18.48 -28.61
CA LYS A 438 -13.52 -19.20 -27.92
C LYS A 438 -13.72 -18.55 -26.55
N LEU A 439 -14.90 -18.74 -25.98
CA LEU A 439 -15.22 -18.37 -24.60
C LEU A 439 -16.19 -19.42 -24.05
N ASP A 440 -15.94 -19.86 -22.82
CA ASP A 440 -16.86 -20.71 -22.06
C ASP A 440 -17.62 -19.80 -21.08
N ILE A 441 -18.94 -19.75 -21.23
CA ILE A 441 -19.85 -18.96 -20.38
C ILE A 441 -20.87 -19.84 -19.67
N SER A 442 -20.65 -21.17 -19.65
CA SER A 442 -21.61 -22.14 -19.11
C SER A 442 -21.99 -21.90 -17.64
N ASP A 443 -21.05 -21.41 -16.83
CA ASP A 443 -21.27 -21.06 -15.43
C ASP A 443 -21.92 -19.67 -15.24
N CYS A 444 -21.92 -18.79 -16.25
CA CYS A 444 -22.45 -17.41 -16.18
C CYS A 444 -23.96 -17.36 -16.40
N ILE A 445 -24.72 -18.05 -15.56
CA ILE A 445 -26.18 -18.22 -15.71
C ILE A 445 -26.98 -16.91 -15.66
N GLU A 446 -26.49 -15.88 -14.95
CA GLU A 446 -27.10 -14.55 -14.89
C GLU A 446 -26.62 -13.58 -15.99
N LEU A 447 -25.90 -14.02 -17.03
CA LEU A 447 -25.32 -13.10 -18.03
C LEU A 447 -26.37 -12.41 -18.93
N HIS A 448 -26.49 -11.09 -18.85
CA HIS A 448 -27.43 -10.30 -19.66
C HIS A 448 -26.75 -9.59 -20.84
N PHE A 449 -25.49 -9.19 -20.68
CA PHE A 449 -24.77 -8.42 -21.69
C PHE A 449 -23.41 -9.06 -21.96
N LEU A 450 -23.18 -9.42 -23.22
CA LEU A 450 -21.92 -9.96 -23.70
C LEU A 450 -21.38 -9.10 -24.84
N HIS A 451 -20.33 -8.34 -24.57
CA HIS A 451 -19.62 -7.60 -25.60
C HIS A 451 -18.35 -8.35 -25.98
N CYS A 452 -18.28 -8.80 -27.23
CA CYS A 452 -17.17 -9.57 -27.77
C CYS A 452 -16.71 -9.12 -29.16
N ASP A 453 -16.99 -7.88 -29.53
CA ASP A 453 -16.55 -7.24 -30.76
C ASP A 453 -15.03 -7.27 -30.91
N TYR A 454 -14.54 -7.29 -32.14
CA TYR A 454 -13.12 -7.19 -32.49
C TYR A 454 -12.26 -8.22 -31.75
N ASN A 455 -12.62 -9.50 -31.87
CA ASN A 455 -11.88 -10.64 -31.39
C ASN A 455 -11.50 -11.57 -32.56
N CYS A 456 -11.15 -12.81 -32.27
CA CYS A 456 -10.73 -13.84 -33.23
C CYS A 456 -11.70 -15.02 -33.33
N PHE A 457 -13.00 -14.84 -33.01
CA PHE A 457 -13.99 -15.91 -33.09
C PHE A 457 -14.18 -16.38 -34.54
N SER A 458 -13.86 -17.66 -34.79
CA SER A 458 -14.05 -18.32 -36.09
C SER A 458 -15.36 -19.10 -36.21
N ASP A 459 -16.06 -19.28 -35.08
CA ASP A 459 -17.41 -19.83 -35.00
C ASP A 459 -18.12 -19.22 -33.79
N PHE A 460 -19.40 -18.88 -33.97
CA PHE A 460 -20.26 -18.36 -32.91
C PHE A 460 -21.32 -19.36 -32.45
N GLU A 461 -21.58 -20.45 -33.19
CA GLU A 461 -22.63 -21.41 -32.86
C GLU A 461 -22.41 -22.00 -31.46
N SER A 462 -21.19 -22.44 -31.16
CA SER A 462 -20.86 -22.98 -29.84
C SER A 462 -21.01 -21.94 -28.71
N LEU A 463 -20.77 -20.66 -28.97
CA LEU A 463 -20.92 -19.59 -27.97
C LEU A 463 -22.41 -19.27 -27.76
N PHE A 464 -23.16 -19.09 -28.86
CA PHE A 464 -24.58 -18.77 -28.81
C PHE A 464 -25.38 -19.86 -28.10
N ARG A 465 -25.02 -21.14 -28.29
CA ARG A 465 -25.66 -22.26 -27.57
C ARG A 465 -25.39 -22.28 -26.07
N GLN A 466 -24.40 -21.53 -25.57
CA GLN A 466 -24.15 -21.39 -24.14
C GLN A 466 -24.87 -20.19 -23.52
N LEU A 467 -25.41 -19.27 -24.33
CA LEU A 467 -26.11 -18.10 -23.81
C LEU A 467 -27.29 -18.53 -22.93
N PRO A 468 -27.42 -18.00 -21.70
CA PRO A 468 -28.53 -18.35 -20.84
C PRO A 468 -29.89 -18.15 -21.52
N MET A 469 -30.79 -19.11 -21.32
CA MET A 469 -32.19 -18.95 -21.73
C MET A 469 -32.82 -17.82 -20.92
N ARG A 470 -33.59 -16.96 -21.56
CA ARG A 470 -34.33 -15.91 -20.87
C ARG A 470 -35.83 -16.14 -20.97
N ASP A 471 -36.54 -15.86 -19.89
CA ASP A 471 -37.99 -15.81 -19.81
C ASP A 471 -38.39 -14.45 -19.21
N ASP A 472 -39.64 -14.03 -19.39
CA ASP A 472 -40.21 -12.66 -19.34
C ASP A 472 -39.88 -11.72 -18.13
N ASP A 473 -39.13 -12.16 -17.12
CA ASP A 473 -38.94 -11.49 -15.82
C ASP A 473 -37.76 -10.49 -15.75
N ILE A 474 -36.84 -10.44 -16.73
CA ILE A 474 -35.69 -9.51 -16.69
C ILE A 474 -35.61 -8.66 -17.97
N ARG A 475 -36.43 -7.62 -17.98
CA ARG A 475 -36.56 -6.65 -19.08
C ARG A 475 -35.47 -5.58 -18.99
N VAL A 476 -34.53 -5.57 -19.94
CA VAL A 476 -33.60 -4.46 -20.16
C VAL A 476 -34.22 -3.49 -21.15
N PHE A 477 -34.40 -2.24 -20.75
CA PHE A 477 -34.89 -1.18 -21.61
C PHE A 477 -33.73 -0.59 -22.44
N ASN A 478 -33.83 -0.67 -23.76
CA ASN A 478 -32.91 0.02 -24.67
C ASN A 478 -33.46 1.42 -24.99
N GLU A 479 -32.82 2.45 -24.44
CA GLU A 479 -33.24 3.84 -24.61
C GLU A 479 -33.13 4.34 -26.06
N LYS A 480 -32.27 3.74 -26.90
CA LYS A 480 -32.05 4.21 -28.28
C LYS A 480 -33.19 3.86 -29.23
N ASN A 481 -33.83 2.72 -29.02
CA ASN A 481 -34.91 2.23 -29.89
C ASN A 481 -36.21 1.93 -29.16
N ASN A 482 -36.27 2.17 -27.84
CA ASN A 482 -37.46 1.99 -27.01
C ASN A 482 -37.94 0.52 -26.98
N GLU A 483 -37.03 -0.42 -27.23
CA GLU A 483 -37.30 -1.86 -27.19
C GLU A 483 -36.85 -2.46 -25.85
N ILE A 484 -37.55 -3.51 -25.44
CA ILE A 484 -37.24 -4.28 -24.23
C ILE A 484 -36.57 -5.57 -24.66
N TYR A 485 -35.36 -5.81 -24.19
CA TYR A 485 -34.63 -7.03 -24.48
C TYR A 485 -34.33 -7.83 -23.22
N LEU A 486 -34.24 -9.14 -23.38
CA LEU A 486 -33.98 -10.08 -22.28
C LEU A 486 -32.48 -10.40 -22.13
N GLY A 487 -31.68 -10.23 -23.21
CA GLY A 487 -30.21 -10.31 -23.21
C GLY A 487 -29.62 -9.75 -24.50
N SER A 488 -28.41 -9.18 -24.45
CA SER A 488 -27.75 -8.45 -25.55
C SER A 488 -26.36 -8.98 -25.83
N ILE A 489 -26.03 -9.19 -27.12
CA ILE A 489 -24.69 -9.56 -27.54
C ILE A 489 -24.18 -8.66 -28.67
N SER A 490 -22.95 -8.17 -28.54
CA SER A 490 -22.24 -7.48 -29.62
C SER A 490 -21.01 -8.28 -30.04
N PHE A 491 -20.85 -8.51 -31.34
CA PHE A 491 -19.83 -9.40 -31.89
C PHE A 491 -19.28 -8.96 -33.26
N LEU A 492 -19.37 -7.67 -33.56
CA LEU A 492 -18.86 -7.06 -34.80
C LEU A 492 -17.34 -7.25 -34.92
N GLY A 493 -16.82 -7.33 -36.14
CA GLY A 493 -15.36 -7.31 -36.38
C GLY A 493 -14.65 -8.63 -36.06
N ASN A 494 -15.40 -9.71 -35.82
CA ASN A 494 -14.87 -11.06 -35.73
C ASN A 494 -14.83 -11.74 -37.12
N PRO A 495 -13.91 -12.70 -37.35
CA PRO A 495 -13.88 -13.46 -38.61
C PRO A 495 -15.22 -14.11 -38.98
N ALA A 496 -15.95 -14.63 -37.98
CA ALA A 496 -17.21 -15.33 -38.18
C ALA A 496 -18.46 -14.43 -38.23
N THR A 497 -18.36 -13.12 -38.01
CA THR A 497 -19.54 -12.23 -37.85
C THR A 497 -20.54 -12.34 -39.01
N LYS A 498 -20.06 -12.46 -40.25
CA LYS A 498 -20.92 -12.56 -41.45
C LYS A 498 -21.67 -13.88 -41.56
N ASN A 499 -21.11 -14.95 -41.01
CA ASN A 499 -21.65 -16.31 -41.12
C ASN A 499 -22.32 -16.77 -39.82
N ALA A 500 -22.42 -15.90 -38.81
CA ALA A 500 -23.04 -16.22 -37.54
C ALA A 500 -24.54 -16.50 -37.72
N ASP A 501 -24.99 -17.63 -37.19
CA ASP A 501 -26.40 -18.03 -37.19
C ASP A 501 -27.17 -17.26 -36.11
N ARG A 502 -27.96 -16.27 -36.56
CA ARG A 502 -28.76 -15.39 -35.70
C ARG A 502 -30.04 -16.03 -35.21
N ASP A 503 -30.45 -17.15 -35.81
CA ASP A 503 -31.65 -17.87 -35.37
C ASP A 503 -31.45 -18.42 -33.94
N ILE A 504 -30.22 -18.84 -33.60
CA ILE A 504 -29.86 -19.31 -32.25
C ILE A 504 -30.01 -18.20 -31.19
N LEU A 505 -29.70 -16.94 -31.55
CA LEU A 505 -29.91 -15.80 -30.64
C LEU A 505 -31.41 -15.62 -30.38
N THR A 506 -32.22 -15.68 -31.44
CA THR A 506 -33.68 -15.55 -31.35
C THR A 506 -34.29 -16.68 -30.50
N GLU A 507 -33.86 -17.93 -30.70
CA GLU A 507 -34.31 -19.09 -29.91
C GLU A 507 -34.04 -18.92 -28.41
N ARG A 508 -32.99 -18.17 -28.05
CA ARG A 508 -32.59 -17.94 -26.66
C ARG A 508 -33.06 -16.60 -26.10
N PHE A 509 -33.79 -15.81 -26.88
CA PHE A 509 -34.23 -14.45 -26.55
C PHE A 509 -33.10 -13.44 -26.35
N TRP A 510 -32.04 -13.57 -27.15
CA TRP A 510 -30.94 -12.61 -27.25
C TRP A 510 -31.05 -11.77 -28.52
N HIS A 511 -30.58 -10.52 -28.45
CA HIS A 511 -30.50 -9.64 -29.61
C HIS A 511 -29.05 -9.25 -29.90
N GLU A 512 -28.75 -9.05 -31.17
CA GLU A 512 -27.51 -8.42 -31.62
C GLU A 512 -27.61 -6.90 -31.37
N SER A 513 -26.63 -6.35 -30.66
CA SER A 513 -26.50 -4.90 -30.47
C SER A 513 -25.23 -4.38 -31.13
N GLU A 514 -25.24 -3.10 -31.51
CA GLU A 514 -24.00 -2.40 -31.84
C GLU A 514 -23.30 -1.98 -30.55
N LEU A 515 -21.97 -2.04 -30.53
CA LEU A 515 -21.18 -1.47 -29.45
C LEU A 515 -21.40 0.06 -29.47
N THR A 516 -22.29 0.56 -28.61
CA THR A 516 -22.46 2.00 -28.47
C THR A 516 -21.30 2.52 -27.65
N ASP A 517 -20.45 3.35 -28.24
CA ASP A 517 -19.32 3.98 -27.54
C ASP A 517 -19.81 4.67 -26.25
N GLY A 518 -19.54 4.04 -25.09
CA GLY A 518 -19.79 4.57 -23.74
C GLY A 518 -20.78 3.74 -22.91
N ILE A 519 -20.25 2.86 -22.05
CA ILE A 519 -20.86 2.54 -20.74
C ILE A 519 -20.10 3.36 -19.71
#